data_AF-A0A2H5ZPD2-F1
#
_entry.id   AF-A0A2H5ZPD2-F1
#
_cell.length_a   1.000
_cell.length_b   1.000
_cell.length_c   1.000
_cell.angle_alpha   90.00
_cell.angle_beta   90.00
_cell.angle_gamma   90.00
#
_symmetry.space_group_name_H-M   'P 1'
#
loop_
_entity.id
_entity.type
_entity.pdbx_description
1 polymer ?
#
loop_
_entity_poly.entity_id
_entity_poly.type
_entity_poly.pdbx_seq_one_letter_code
_entity_poly.pdbx_strand_id
1 'polypeptide(L)'
;MYNSVGAIVVVFLAVLSACGTDGEQATGSYNKAELARLGEEAFYDTLLGRSDRAQEAVDVLSRLVQLDADNGIAHFQLGMMHMFRFAQSVIDYHNATQFEREEILRAQRALDRAVELVPDDRRIPGFRAAATYMRGVVEKNARLQELGLEQLRAAIALYPEFNTFDFIGTVAFVVPPDSPLFAEAMQYVGDPLNAACSPFTQPTICGNAGKAPHNIEGSLVLFGDLFAKAGDLSRAQGFYRLALADFSSLGNGKPWRFRHIAEQRLATAAQRVALYKDADPNNDPPLIGHREEACAVCHYE
;
A
#
# COMPACT_ATOMS: atom_id res chain seq x y z
N MET A 1 69.81 37.61 14.60
CA MET A 1 69.08 38.19 15.75
C MET A 1 68.10 37.14 16.23
N TYR A 2 68.14 36.95 17.55
CA TYR A 2 67.42 36.05 18.46
C TYR A 2 66.01 35.51 18.10
N ASN A 3 65.82 34.27 18.60
CA ASN A 3 64.60 33.53 19.03
C ASN A 3 63.76 32.82 17.95
N SER A 4 63.68 31.48 17.84
CA SER A 4 63.51 30.34 18.77
C SER A 4 62.09 30.13 19.31
N VAL A 5 61.73 28.83 19.36
CA VAL A 5 60.63 28.13 20.07
C VAL A 5 59.31 27.99 19.29
N GLY A 6 58.71 26.81 19.08
CA GLY A 6 59.04 25.45 19.53
C GLY A 6 58.14 24.42 18.85
N ALA A 7 58.70 23.23 18.62
CA ALA A 7 57.99 22.03 18.19
C ALA A 7 57.27 21.41 19.38
N ILE A 8 56.04 20.94 19.19
CA ILE A 8 55.38 20.02 20.13
C ILE A 8 55.27 18.66 19.46
N VAL A 9 55.87 17.71 20.17
CA VAL A 9 56.07 16.30 19.89
C VAL A 9 54.79 15.52 20.21
N VAL A 10 54.53 14.53 19.34
CA VAL A 10 53.51 13.50 19.44
C VAL A 10 53.69 12.67 20.71
N VAL A 11 52.62 12.46 21.48
CA VAL A 11 52.55 11.40 22.49
C VAL A 11 51.53 10.37 22.03
N PHE A 12 52.03 9.28 21.43
CA PHE A 12 51.32 8.02 21.29
C PHE A 12 51.34 7.32 22.66
N LEU A 13 50.18 7.17 23.29
CA LEU A 13 50.01 6.30 24.45
C LEU A 13 49.36 5.00 23.98
N ALA A 14 50.19 3.98 23.83
CA ALA A 14 49.77 2.59 23.82
C ALA A 14 49.70 2.10 25.27
N VAL A 15 48.54 1.60 25.70
CA VAL A 15 48.41 0.74 26.88
C VAL A 15 47.75 -0.55 26.42
N LEU A 16 48.49 -1.64 26.58
CA LEU A 16 48.03 -3.01 26.39
C LEU A 16 47.43 -3.55 27.70
N SER A 17 46.35 -4.31 27.53
CA SER A 17 45.90 -5.47 28.32
C SER A 17 45.28 -5.25 29.71
N ALA A 18 43.97 -5.51 29.79
CA ALA A 18 43.38 -6.31 30.86
C ALA A 18 42.11 -7.03 30.37
N CYS A 19 42.04 -8.34 30.65
CA CYS A 19 41.05 -9.31 30.23
C CYS A 19 39.63 -9.02 30.74
N GLY A 20 38.62 -9.34 29.91
CA GLY A 20 37.21 -9.32 30.25
C GLY A 20 36.37 -10.07 29.22
N THR A 21 36.34 -11.40 29.38
CA THR A 21 35.33 -12.40 28.99
C THR A 21 34.19 -12.00 28.03
N ASP A 22 34.15 -12.70 26.89
CA ASP A 22 33.01 -13.24 26.15
C ASP A 22 31.59 -12.71 26.43
N GLY A 23 30.93 -12.26 25.36
CA GLY A 23 29.51 -11.92 25.37
C GLY A 23 28.95 -11.43 24.03
N GLU A 24 29.14 -12.24 22.98
CA GLU A 24 28.18 -12.38 21.86
C GLU A 24 27.67 -11.09 21.15
N GLN A 25 28.38 -10.65 20.11
CA GLN A 25 27.66 -10.10 18.97
C GLN A 25 26.85 -11.24 18.37
N ALA A 26 25.54 -11.27 18.61
CA ALA A 26 24.60 -12.20 18.00
C ALA A 26 24.56 -11.96 16.48
N THR A 27 25.58 -12.43 15.78
CA THR A 27 25.59 -12.66 14.33
C THR A 27 24.95 -14.02 14.04
N GLY A 28 23.81 -14.28 14.69
CA GLY A 28 23.01 -15.46 14.42
C GLY A 28 22.62 -15.42 12.94
N SER A 29 23.17 -16.33 12.13
CA SER A 29 22.67 -16.54 10.78
C SER A 29 21.23 -17.02 10.89
N TYR A 30 20.27 -16.11 10.71
CA TYR A 30 18.86 -16.47 10.70
C TYR A 30 18.64 -17.56 9.64
N ASN A 31 17.99 -18.65 10.05
CA ASN A 31 17.56 -19.69 9.11
C ASN A 31 16.30 -19.23 8.36
N LYS A 32 15.90 -19.98 7.32
CA LYS A 32 14.74 -19.64 6.47
C LYS A 32 13.45 -19.43 7.28
N ALA A 33 13.19 -20.29 8.26
CA ALA A 33 11.96 -20.23 9.06
C ALA A 33 11.92 -18.96 9.93
N GLU A 34 13.06 -18.57 10.51
CA GLU A 34 13.13 -17.37 11.33
C GLU A 34 13.01 -16.10 10.49
N LEU A 35 13.61 -16.06 9.30
CA LEU A 35 13.42 -14.96 8.36
C LEU A 35 11.96 -14.85 7.88
N ALA A 36 11.29 -15.99 7.64
CA ALA A 36 9.87 -15.99 7.26
C ALA A 36 9.00 -15.40 8.37
N ARG A 37 9.23 -15.82 9.62
CA ARG A 37 8.50 -15.30 10.78
C ARG A 37 8.74 -13.79 10.96
N LEU A 38 10.00 -13.35 10.95
CA LEU A 38 10.36 -11.94 11.12
C LEU A 38 9.84 -11.06 9.98
N GLY A 39 9.93 -11.55 8.75
CA GLY A 39 9.45 -10.82 7.57
C GLY A 39 7.94 -10.67 7.56
N GLU A 40 7.19 -11.72 7.91
CA GLU A 40 5.74 -11.67 8.05
C GLU A 40 5.31 -10.73 9.19
N GLU A 41 5.99 -10.79 10.33
CA GLU A 41 5.72 -9.90 11.46
C GLU A 41 5.93 -8.43 11.09
N ALA A 42 7.08 -8.08 10.51
CA ALA A 42 7.38 -6.72 10.08
C ALA A 42 6.42 -6.24 8.97
N PHE A 43 6.01 -7.14 8.06
CA PHE A 43 5.01 -6.87 7.03
C PHE A 43 3.68 -6.47 7.66
N TYR A 44 3.12 -7.29 8.55
CA TYR A 44 1.82 -6.97 9.16
C TYR A 44 1.92 -5.75 10.07
N ASP A 45 2.95 -5.62 10.91
CA ASP A 45 3.13 -4.44 11.74
C ASP A 45 3.14 -3.15 10.91
N THR A 46 3.79 -3.16 9.74
CA THR A 46 3.78 -2.04 8.80
C THR A 46 2.36 -1.67 8.40
N LEU A 47 1.53 -2.64 8.02
CA LEU A 47 0.13 -2.42 7.65
C LEU A 47 -0.71 -1.93 8.83
N LEU A 48 -0.49 -2.48 10.03
CA LEU A 48 -1.22 -2.15 11.25
C LEU A 48 -0.79 -0.79 11.87
N GLY A 49 0.08 -0.03 11.19
CA GLY A 49 0.39 1.36 11.53
C GLY A 49 1.81 1.61 12.03
N ARG A 50 2.68 0.59 12.12
CA ARG A 50 4.11 0.73 12.40
C ARG A 50 4.89 0.93 11.09
N SER A 51 4.60 2.02 10.39
CA SER A 51 5.23 2.33 9.10
C SER A 51 6.76 2.44 9.16
N ASP A 52 7.33 2.65 10.36
CA ASP A 52 8.76 2.60 10.64
C ASP A 52 9.39 1.23 10.35
N ARG A 53 8.60 0.15 10.37
CA ARG A 53 9.07 -1.22 10.07
C ARG A 53 9.09 -1.56 8.58
N ALA A 54 8.64 -0.67 7.69
CA ALA A 54 8.56 -0.97 6.25
C ALA A 54 9.93 -1.33 5.64
N GLN A 55 11.00 -0.66 6.06
CA GLN A 55 12.35 -0.98 5.58
C GLN A 55 12.85 -2.33 6.13
N GLU A 56 12.58 -2.61 7.41
CA GLU A 56 12.90 -3.89 8.03
C GLU A 56 12.21 -5.05 7.30
N ALA A 57 10.92 -4.91 6.98
CA ALA A 57 10.17 -5.90 6.22
C ALA A 57 10.82 -6.17 4.85
N VAL A 58 11.17 -5.12 4.10
CA VAL A 58 11.86 -5.25 2.81
C VAL A 58 13.21 -5.97 2.96
N ASP A 59 14.02 -5.59 3.95
CA ASP A 59 15.37 -6.15 4.13
C ASP A 59 15.31 -7.65 4.50
N VAL A 60 14.43 -8.01 5.44
CA VAL A 60 14.25 -9.39 5.90
C VAL A 60 13.66 -10.26 4.78
N LEU A 61 12.60 -9.80 4.11
CA LEU A 61 11.96 -10.55 3.03
C LEU A 61 12.88 -10.67 1.81
N SER A 62 13.68 -9.64 1.49
CA SER A 62 14.70 -9.71 0.42
C SER A 62 15.74 -10.78 0.71
N ARG A 63 16.22 -10.87 1.95
CA ARG A 63 17.15 -11.93 2.36
C ARG A 63 16.50 -13.31 2.29
N LEU A 64 15.22 -13.42 2.68
CA LEU A 64 14.48 -14.68 2.61
C LEU A 64 14.36 -15.17 1.17
N VAL A 65 13.90 -14.34 0.23
CA VAL A 65 13.72 -14.78 -1.17
C VAL A 65 15.05 -15.07 -1.87
N GLN A 66 16.16 -14.51 -1.40
CA GLN A 66 17.50 -14.89 -1.87
C GLN A 66 17.93 -16.28 -1.38
N LEU A 67 17.59 -16.64 -0.14
CA LEU A 67 17.88 -17.96 0.44
C LEU A 67 16.88 -19.03 0.02
N ASP A 68 15.65 -18.64 -0.28
CA ASP A 68 14.51 -19.50 -0.57
C ASP A 68 13.67 -18.94 -1.71
N ALA A 69 14.20 -19.04 -2.94
CA ALA A 69 13.61 -18.46 -4.13
C ALA A 69 12.22 -19.00 -4.50
N ASP A 70 11.82 -20.14 -3.91
CA ASP A 70 10.52 -20.80 -4.11
C ASP A 70 9.50 -20.47 -3.02
N ASN A 71 9.85 -19.61 -2.06
CA ASN A 71 8.91 -19.13 -1.05
C ASN A 71 7.96 -18.07 -1.64
N GLY A 72 6.86 -18.52 -2.22
CA GLY A 72 5.92 -17.65 -2.92
C GLY A 72 5.22 -16.61 -2.02
N ILE A 73 4.97 -16.94 -0.75
CA ILE A 73 4.39 -15.99 0.21
C ILE A 73 5.38 -14.87 0.55
N ALA A 74 6.67 -15.19 0.69
CA ALA A 74 7.70 -14.18 0.89
C ALA A 74 7.81 -13.23 -0.31
N HIS A 75 7.72 -13.76 -1.54
CA HIS A 75 7.64 -12.93 -2.76
C HIS A 75 6.40 -12.03 -2.77
N PHE A 76 5.24 -12.57 -2.38
CA PHE A 76 4.02 -11.78 -2.25
C PHE A 76 4.20 -10.62 -1.26
N GLN A 77 4.62 -10.92 -0.03
CA GLN A 77 4.82 -9.90 1.02
C GLN A 77 5.87 -8.86 0.62
N LEU A 78 6.97 -9.29 -0.02
CA LEU A 78 7.99 -8.38 -0.52
C LEU A 78 7.43 -7.44 -1.60
N GLY A 79 6.65 -7.99 -2.53
CA GLY A 79 5.98 -7.21 -3.56
C GLY A 79 5.02 -6.17 -2.97
N MET A 80 4.23 -6.57 -1.99
CA MET A 80 3.32 -5.69 -1.26
C MET A 80 4.07 -4.58 -0.50
N MET A 81 5.24 -4.85 0.08
CA MET A 81 6.04 -3.82 0.76
C MET A 81 6.63 -2.80 -0.20
N HIS A 82 7.03 -3.23 -1.39
CA HIS A 82 7.42 -2.31 -2.45
C HIS A 82 6.23 -1.46 -2.94
N MET A 83 5.03 -2.03 -3.07
CA MET A 83 3.82 -1.25 -3.37
C MET A 83 3.48 -0.26 -2.26
N PHE A 84 3.60 -0.65 -0.99
CA PHE A 84 3.39 0.23 0.15
C PHE A 84 4.35 1.42 0.13
N ARG A 85 5.65 1.19 -0.05
CA ARG A 85 6.67 2.25 -0.12
C ARG A 85 6.45 3.17 -1.33
N PHE A 86 6.01 2.62 -2.45
CA PHE A 86 5.56 3.41 -3.60
C PHE A 86 4.37 4.31 -3.24
N ALA A 87 3.29 3.76 -2.67
CA ALA A 87 2.08 4.49 -2.30
C ALA A 87 2.30 5.53 -1.19
N GLN A 88 3.27 5.30 -0.31
CA GLN A 88 3.70 6.25 0.71
C GLN A 88 4.43 7.47 0.12
N SER A 89 5.20 7.26 -0.95
CA SER A 89 6.06 8.29 -1.56
C SER A 89 5.34 9.08 -2.66
N VAL A 90 4.56 8.41 -3.49
CA VAL A 90 4.04 8.99 -4.73
C VAL A 90 3.07 10.14 -4.47
N ILE A 91 3.27 11.24 -5.20
CA ILE A 91 2.42 12.43 -5.18
C ILE A 91 1.80 12.65 -6.56
N ASP A 92 2.62 12.52 -7.60
CA ASP A 92 2.23 12.63 -9.00
C ASP A 92 2.68 11.37 -9.74
N TYR A 93 1.72 10.52 -10.08
CA TYR A 93 1.96 9.25 -10.77
C TYR A 93 2.59 9.43 -12.16
N HIS A 94 2.33 10.54 -12.84
CA HIS A 94 2.86 10.81 -14.18
C HIS A 94 4.26 11.43 -14.15
N ASN A 95 4.70 11.92 -12.99
CA ASN A 95 6.02 12.50 -12.76
C ASN A 95 6.73 11.86 -11.57
N ALA A 96 6.62 10.53 -11.46
CA ALA A 96 7.23 9.76 -10.38
C ALA A 96 8.75 9.99 -10.26
N THR A 97 9.27 9.89 -9.04
CA THR A 97 10.70 9.96 -8.76
C THR A 97 11.43 8.69 -9.23
N GLN A 98 12.77 8.71 -9.21
CA GLN A 98 13.54 7.47 -9.46
C GLN A 98 13.22 6.40 -8.42
N PHE A 99 13.12 6.78 -7.14
CA PHE A 99 12.77 5.87 -6.06
C PHE A 99 11.42 5.18 -6.32
N GLU A 100 10.38 5.95 -6.66
CA GLU A 100 9.04 5.41 -6.93
C GLU A 100 9.02 4.45 -8.14
N ARG A 101 9.74 4.78 -9.22
CA ARG A 101 9.88 3.88 -10.37
C ARG A 101 10.57 2.57 -10.00
N GLU A 102 11.62 2.63 -9.17
CA GLU A 102 12.32 1.44 -8.72
C GLU A 102 11.45 0.58 -7.79
N GLU A 103 10.70 1.18 -6.87
CA GLU A 103 9.80 0.46 -5.97
C GLU A 103 8.70 -0.27 -6.76
N ILE A 104 8.01 0.39 -7.70
CA ILE A 104 6.95 -0.29 -8.45
C ILE A 104 7.49 -1.39 -9.39
N LEU A 105 8.72 -1.22 -9.91
CA LEU A 105 9.41 -2.28 -10.66
C LEU A 105 9.74 -3.49 -9.78
N ARG A 106 10.25 -3.25 -8.56
CA ARG A 106 10.56 -4.33 -7.60
C ARG A 106 9.28 -5.03 -7.14
N ALA A 107 8.21 -4.27 -6.90
CA ALA A 107 6.89 -4.80 -6.60
C ALA A 107 6.40 -5.75 -7.69
N GLN A 108 6.41 -5.30 -8.95
CA GLN A 108 5.98 -6.12 -10.08
C GLN A 108 6.79 -7.42 -10.17
N ARG A 109 8.12 -7.37 -10.07
CA ARG A 109 8.97 -8.56 -10.19
C ARG A 109 8.69 -9.59 -9.09
N ALA A 110 8.51 -9.14 -7.85
CA ALA A 110 8.20 -10.02 -6.74
C ALA A 110 6.80 -10.65 -6.91
N LEU A 111 5.80 -9.87 -7.34
CA LEU A 111 4.44 -10.36 -7.56
C LEU A 111 4.30 -11.27 -8.79
N ASP A 112 5.10 -11.03 -9.84
CA ASP A 112 5.24 -11.95 -10.98
C ASP A 112 5.76 -13.31 -10.50
N ARG A 113 6.72 -13.35 -9.57
CA ARG A 113 7.20 -14.61 -9.00
C ARG A 113 6.18 -15.24 -8.04
N ALA A 114 5.48 -14.43 -7.26
CA ALA A 114 4.49 -14.91 -6.30
C ALA A 114 3.31 -15.63 -6.97
N VAL A 115 2.82 -15.11 -8.11
CA VAL A 115 1.67 -15.72 -8.81
C VAL A 115 2.01 -17.09 -9.40
N GLU A 116 3.26 -17.30 -9.79
CA GLU A 116 3.74 -18.61 -10.28
C GLU A 116 3.82 -19.64 -9.16
N LEU A 117 4.23 -19.20 -7.96
CA LEU A 117 4.50 -20.09 -6.83
C LEU A 117 3.27 -20.38 -5.97
N VAL A 118 2.30 -19.47 -5.94
CA VAL A 118 1.07 -19.60 -5.13
C VAL A 118 -0.16 -19.30 -5.99
N PRO A 119 -0.43 -20.10 -7.05
CA PRO A 119 -1.48 -19.79 -8.02
C PRO A 119 -2.90 -19.81 -7.42
N ASP A 120 -3.09 -20.47 -6.27
CA ASP A 120 -4.38 -20.57 -5.59
C ASP A 120 -4.69 -19.38 -4.66
N ASP A 121 -3.71 -18.49 -4.42
CA ASP A 121 -3.94 -17.29 -3.62
C ASP A 121 -4.72 -16.25 -4.43
N ARG A 122 -5.95 -15.97 -3.99
CA ARG A 122 -6.91 -15.13 -4.71
C ARG A 122 -6.50 -13.66 -4.83
N ARG A 123 -5.58 -13.21 -3.98
CA ARG A 123 -5.16 -11.81 -3.85
C ARG A 123 -4.04 -11.47 -4.84
N ILE A 124 -3.13 -12.43 -5.05
CA ILE A 124 -1.88 -12.19 -5.80
C ILE A 124 -2.13 -11.74 -7.25
N PRO A 125 -3.08 -12.33 -8.00
CA PRO A 125 -3.33 -11.91 -9.38
C PRO A 125 -3.69 -10.43 -9.52
N GLY A 126 -4.54 -9.90 -8.65
CA GLY A 126 -4.97 -8.50 -8.68
C GLY A 126 -3.83 -7.54 -8.32
N PHE A 127 -3.11 -7.81 -7.23
CA PHE A 127 -1.94 -6.98 -6.86
C PHE A 127 -0.84 -7.01 -7.91
N ARG A 128 -0.55 -8.17 -8.51
CA ARG A 128 0.39 -8.28 -9.64
C ARG A 128 -0.04 -7.38 -10.80
N ALA A 129 -1.32 -7.42 -11.14
CA ALA A 129 -1.88 -6.63 -12.22
C ALA A 129 -1.83 -5.12 -11.92
N ALA A 130 -2.15 -4.74 -10.68
CA ALA A 130 -2.05 -3.37 -10.19
C ALA A 130 -0.61 -2.83 -10.29
N ALA A 131 0.38 -3.60 -9.84
CA ALA A 131 1.79 -3.23 -9.96
C ALA A 131 2.23 -3.09 -11.43
N THR A 132 1.79 -4.00 -12.31
CA THR A 132 2.06 -3.93 -13.75
C THR A 132 1.48 -2.67 -14.38
N TYR A 133 0.22 -2.37 -14.09
CA TYR A 133 -0.45 -1.17 -14.59
C TYR A 133 0.23 0.11 -14.10
N MET A 134 0.47 0.23 -12.79
CA MET A 134 1.12 1.40 -12.21
C MET A 134 2.53 1.61 -12.74
N ARG A 135 3.29 0.53 -12.95
CA ARG A 135 4.57 0.63 -13.64
C ARG A 135 4.40 1.22 -15.04
N GLY A 136 3.42 0.74 -15.80
CA GLY A 136 3.08 1.31 -17.11
C GLY A 136 2.73 2.80 -17.06
N VAL A 137 2.06 3.25 -16.00
CA VAL A 137 1.75 4.68 -15.77
C VAL A 137 3.02 5.48 -15.52
N VAL A 138 3.83 5.09 -14.53
CA VAL A 138 5.03 5.85 -14.14
C VAL A 138 6.14 5.84 -15.19
N GLU A 139 6.22 4.76 -16.00
CA GLU A 139 7.17 4.63 -17.12
C GLU A 139 6.60 5.21 -18.43
N LYS A 140 5.34 5.68 -18.44
CA LYS A 140 4.63 6.16 -19.64
C LYS A 140 4.63 5.10 -20.77
N ASN A 141 4.48 3.84 -20.39
CA ASN A 141 4.53 2.68 -21.27
C ASN A 141 3.11 2.13 -21.52
N ALA A 142 2.53 2.51 -22.67
CA ALA A 142 1.17 2.10 -23.04
C ALA A 142 0.98 0.58 -23.09
N ARG A 143 1.99 -0.18 -23.55
CA ARG A 143 1.91 -1.64 -23.61
C ARG A 143 1.83 -2.28 -22.22
N LEU A 144 2.55 -1.73 -21.24
CA LEU A 144 2.47 -2.19 -19.85
C LEU A 144 1.14 -1.78 -19.20
N GLN A 145 0.59 -0.61 -19.53
CA GLN A 145 -0.74 -0.21 -19.07
C GLN A 145 -1.81 -1.17 -19.62
N GLU A 146 -1.77 -1.50 -20.91
CA GLU A 146 -2.71 -2.44 -21.52
C GLU A 146 -2.59 -3.84 -20.91
N LEU A 147 -1.36 -4.35 -20.75
CA LEU A 147 -1.11 -5.61 -20.07
C LEU A 147 -1.66 -5.61 -18.64
N GLY A 148 -1.43 -4.55 -17.88
CA GLY A 148 -1.94 -4.42 -16.51
C GLY A 148 -3.47 -4.40 -16.46
N LEU A 149 -4.14 -3.71 -17.40
CA LEU A 149 -5.60 -3.71 -17.49
C LEU A 149 -6.17 -5.08 -17.87
N GLU A 150 -5.55 -5.78 -18.82
CA GLU A 150 -5.92 -7.16 -19.16
C GLU A 150 -5.80 -8.08 -17.95
N GLN A 151 -4.70 -7.98 -17.21
CA GLN A 151 -4.47 -8.77 -16.00
C GLN A 151 -5.46 -8.43 -14.88
N LEU A 152 -5.80 -7.15 -14.69
CA LEU A 152 -6.77 -6.72 -13.67
C LEU A 152 -8.16 -7.30 -13.99
N ARG A 153 -8.60 -7.20 -15.24
CA ARG A 153 -9.88 -7.78 -15.68
C ARG A 153 -9.89 -9.31 -15.55
N ALA A 154 -8.79 -9.98 -15.87
CA ALA A 154 -8.65 -11.43 -15.67
C ALA A 154 -8.70 -11.80 -14.18
N ALA A 155 -8.06 -11.02 -13.30
CA ALA A 155 -8.10 -11.23 -11.85
C ALA A 155 -9.52 -11.04 -11.29
N ILE A 156 -10.26 -10.03 -11.76
CA ILE A 156 -11.68 -9.83 -11.42
C ILE A 156 -12.54 -11.01 -11.88
N ALA A 157 -12.32 -11.52 -13.09
CA ALA A 157 -13.08 -12.66 -13.60
C ALA A 157 -12.87 -13.94 -12.76
N LEU A 158 -11.69 -14.09 -12.16
CA LEU A 158 -11.37 -15.21 -11.27
C LEU A 158 -11.93 -15.01 -9.86
N TYR A 159 -11.68 -13.84 -9.26
CA TYR A 159 -12.02 -13.53 -7.87
C TYR A 159 -12.56 -12.09 -7.74
N PRO A 160 -13.84 -11.84 -8.10
CA PRO A 160 -14.41 -10.50 -8.13
C PRO A 160 -14.52 -9.87 -6.74
N GLU A 161 -14.60 -10.67 -5.67
CA GLU A 161 -14.70 -10.18 -4.30
C GLU A 161 -13.51 -9.31 -3.89
N PHE A 162 -12.30 -9.65 -4.36
CA PHE A 162 -11.08 -8.98 -3.96
C PHE A 162 -10.57 -8.06 -5.06
N ASN A 163 -10.50 -8.56 -6.29
CA ASN A 163 -9.76 -7.89 -7.36
C ASN A 163 -10.51 -6.69 -7.97
N THR A 164 -11.80 -6.53 -7.68
CA THR A 164 -12.53 -5.28 -8.00
C THR A 164 -11.97 -4.10 -7.21
N PHE A 165 -11.57 -4.34 -5.95
CA PHE A 165 -10.89 -3.36 -5.12
C PHE A 165 -9.54 -2.96 -5.72
N ASP A 166 -8.77 -3.91 -6.25
CA ASP A 166 -7.49 -3.61 -6.89
C ASP A 166 -7.66 -2.76 -8.15
N PHE A 167 -8.72 -3.00 -8.94
CA PHE A 167 -8.99 -2.17 -10.13
C PHE A 167 -9.31 -0.73 -9.73
N ILE A 168 -10.26 -0.51 -8.81
CA ILE A 168 -10.64 0.85 -8.40
C ILE A 168 -9.49 1.55 -7.65
N GLY A 169 -8.77 0.82 -6.79
CA GLY A 169 -7.65 1.29 -6.00
C GLY A 169 -6.41 1.64 -6.82
N THR A 170 -6.42 1.29 -8.11
CA THR A 170 -5.31 1.50 -9.03
C THR A 170 -5.72 2.43 -10.17
N VAL A 171 -6.69 2.03 -10.98
CA VAL A 171 -7.04 2.73 -12.21
C VAL A 171 -7.64 4.09 -11.91
N ALA A 172 -8.58 4.18 -10.96
CA ALA A 172 -9.32 5.41 -10.70
C ALA A 172 -8.45 6.56 -10.15
N PHE A 173 -7.26 6.25 -9.62
CA PHE A 173 -6.31 7.24 -9.09
C PHE A 173 -5.63 8.06 -10.18
N VAL A 174 -5.49 7.50 -11.38
CA VAL A 174 -4.58 8.06 -12.40
C VAL A 174 -5.28 8.40 -13.72
N VAL A 175 -6.59 8.16 -13.80
CA VAL A 175 -7.39 8.49 -14.99
C VAL A 175 -8.34 9.66 -14.73
N PRO A 176 -8.64 10.51 -15.72
CA PRO A 176 -9.65 11.56 -15.60
C PRO A 176 -11.07 11.03 -15.35
N PRO A 177 -11.96 11.81 -14.69
CA PRO A 177 -13.33 11.39 -14.38
C PRO A 177 -14.22 11.13 -15.61
N ASP A 178 -13.92 11.73 -16.76
CA ASP A 178 -14.65 11.55 -18.02
C ASP A 178 -14.09 10.43 -18.90
N SER A 179 -13.02 9.75 -18.46
CA SER A 179 -12.38 8.68 -19.22
C SER A 179 -13.22 7.39 -19.23
N PRO A 180 -13.17 6.60 -20.32
CA PRO A 180 -13.81 5.27 -20.36
C PRO A 180 -13.32 4.34 -19.24
N LEU A 181 -12.04 4.44 -18.84
CA LEU A 181 -11.48 3.63 -17.76
C LEU A 181 -12.04 4.02 -16.38
N PHE A 182 -12.31 5.31 -16.15
CA PHE A 182 -13.00 5.72 -14.92
C PHE A 182 -14.44 5.22 -14.91
N ALA A 183 -15.14 5.30 -16.04
CA ALA A 183 -16.48 4.75 -16.16
C ALA A 183 -16.51 3.24 -15.89
N GLU A 184 -15.49 2.49 -16.32
CA GLU A 184 -15.32 1.08 -15.96
C GLU A 184 -15.06 0.89 -14.46
N ALA A 185 -14.16 1.67 -13.85
CA ALA A 185 -13.90 1.60 -12.41
C ALA A 185 -15.20 1.81 -11.59
N MET A 186 -16.06 2.73 -12.02
CA MET A 186 -17.36 2.97 -11.38
C MET A 186 -18.34 1.79 -11.48
N GLN A 187 -18.17 0.86 -12.43
CA GLN A 187 -18.99 -0.37 -12.49
C GLN A 187 -18.64 -1.34 -11.35
N TYR A 188 -17.42 -1.26 -10.83
CA TYR A 188 -16.95 -2.08 -9.71
C TYR A 188 -17.22 -1.45 -8.34
N VAL A 189 -17.60 -0.17 -8.29
CA VAL A 189 -18.10 0.47 -7.08
C VAL A 189 -19.53 0.00 -6.83
N GLY A 190 -19.66 -1.12 -6.12
CA GLY A 190 -20.94 -1.74 -5.82
C GLY A 190 -21.73 -1.01 -4.73
N ASP A 191 -23.04 -1.23 -4.72
CA ASP A 191 -23.85 -1.08 -3.51
C ASP A 191 -23.32 -2.09 -2.47
N PRO A 192 -22.85 -1.66 -1.27
CA PRO A 192 -22.29 -2.54 -0.25
C PRO A 192 -23.20 -3.71 0.15
N LEU A 193 -24.51 -3.59 -0.12
CA LEU A 193 -25.51 -4.63 0.17
C LEU A 193 -25.65 -5.67 -0.96
N ASN A 194 -25.23 -5.34 -2.19
CA ASN A 194 -25.41 -6.16 -3.39
C ASN A 194 -24.10 -6.45 -4.15
N ALA A 195 -22.97 -5.95 -3.65
CA ALA A 195 -21.66 -6.17 -4.26
C ALA A 195 -21.22 -7.64 -4.16
N ALA A 196 -20.41 -8.09 -5.13
CA ALA A 196 -19.75 -9.40 -5.08
C ALA A 196 -18.90 -9.59 -3.81
N CYS A 197 -18.43 -8.48 -3.24
CA CYS A 197 -17.78 -8.40 -1.94
C CYS A 197 -18.76 -7.79 -0.92
N SER A 198 -19.29 -8.60 0.00
CA SER A 198 -20.17 -8.11 1.07
C SER A 198 -19.59 -8.46 2.46
N PRO A 199 -19.55 -7.52 3.41
CA PRO A 199 -19.06 -7.79 4.77
C PRO A 199 -19.93 -8.82 5.51
N PHE A 200 -21.16 -9.07 5.04
CA PHE A 200 -22.09 -10.03 5.67
C PHE A 200 -21.86 -11.47 5.19
N THR A 201 -21.37 -11.67 3.98
CA THR A 201 -21.12 -13.01 3.42
C THR A 201 -19.64 -13.38 3.45
N GLN A 202 -18.75 -12.39 3.43
CA GLN A 202 -17.30 -12.57 3.45
C GLN A 202 -16.65 -11.65 4.49
N PRO A 203 -16.95 -11.81 5.79
CA PRO A 203 -16.55 -10.87 6.84
C PRO A 203 -15.03 -10.72 7.02
N THR A 204 -14.23 -11.69 6.60
CA THR A 204 -12.76 -11.66 6.68
C THR A 204 -12.06 -11.04 5.48
N ILE A 205 -12.77 -10.89 4.35
CA ILE A 205 -12.24 -10.34 3.09
C ILE A 205 -12.85 -8.97 2.82
N CYS A 206 -14.17 -8.89 2.97
CA CYS A 206 -15.00 -7.72 2.66
C CYS A 206 -15.45 -6.95 3.90
N GLY A 207 -15.18 -7.49 5.09
CA GLY A 207 -15.53 -6.90 6.37
C GLY A 207 -14.31 -6.68 7.26
N ASN A 208 -14.58 -6.37 8.53
CA ASN A 208 -13.57 -5.99 9.51
C ASN A 208 -13.01 -7.19 10.31
N ALA A 209 -13.51 -8.42 10.09
CA ALA A 209 -13.10 -9.60 10.85
C ALA A 209 -11.75 -10.19 10.40
N GLY A 210 -11.14 -9.62 9.35
CA GLY A 210 -9.90 -10.09 8.75
C GLY A 210 -8.65 -9.37 9.25
N LYS A 211 -7.65 -9.26 8.36
CA LYS A 211 -6.40 -8.53 8.62
C LYS A 211 -6.54 -7.01 8.51
N ALA A 212 -7.70 -6.52 8.07
CA ALA A 212 -8.04 -5.12 7.94
C ALA A 212 -9.22 -4.80 8.89
N PRO A 213 -8.95 -4.44 10.15
CA PRO A 213 -10.00 -4.22 11.15
C PRO A 213 -10.91 -3.01 10.88
N HIS A 214 -10.57 -2.19 9.88
CA HIS A 214 -11.36 -1.04 9.44
C HIS A 214 -11.57 -1.03 7.91
N ASN A 215 -11.66 -2.22 7.31
CA ASN A 215 -11.86 -2.40 5.88
C ASN A 215 -13.13 -1.71 5.37
N ILE A 216 -14.23 -1.81 6.14
CA ILE A 216 -15.53 -1.22 5.80
C ILE A 216 -15.38 0.30 5.74
N GLU A 217 -14.86 0.92 6.81
CA GLU A 217 -14.72 2.37 6.92
C GLU A 217 -13.82 2.93 5.82
N GLY A 218 -12.64 2.34 5.61
CA GLY A 218 -11.71 2.77 4.57
C GLY A 218 -12.28 2.64 3.16
N SER A 219 -12.94 1.50 2.87
CA SER A 219 -13.59 1.29 1.56
C SER A 219 -14.73 2.27 1.31
N LEU A 220 -15.54 2.57 2.33
CA LEU A 220 -16.65 3.52 2.21
C LEU A 220 -16.14 4.95 1.92
N VAL A 221 -15.01 5.38 2.50
CA VAL A 221 -14.45 6.69 2.11
C VAL A 221 -13.89 6.67 0.70
N LEU A 222 -13.23 5.59 0.27
CA LEU A 222 -12.79 5.45 -1.11
C LEU A 222 -13.97 5.55 -2.08
N PHE A 223 -15.06 4.85 -1.81
CA PHE A 223 -16.27 4.93 -2.63
C PHE A 223 -16.85 6.35 -2.66
N GLY A 224 -16.86 7.04 -1.50
CA GLY A 224 -17.27 8.43 -1.43
C GLY A 224 -16.39 9.34 -2.31
N ASP A 225 -15.07 9.15 -2.30
CA ASP A 225 -14.13 9.87 -3.14
C ASP A 225 -14.32 9.58 -4.64
N LEU A 226 -14.61 8.33 -5.01
CA LEU A 226 -14.93 7.94 -6.39
C LEU A 226 -16.23 8.59 -6.88
N PHE A 227 -17.29 8.62 -6.05
CA PHE A 227 -18.51 9.33 -6.41
C PHE A 227 -18.33 10.84 -6.45
N ALA A 228 -17.48 11.41 -5.59
CA ALA A 228 -17.13 12.83 -5.67
C ALA A 228 -16.42 13.15 -6.99
N LYS A 229 -15.47 12.31 -7.39
CA LYS A 229 -14.76 12.40 -8.68
C LYS A 229 -15.69 12.21 -9.88
N ALA A 230 -16.67 11.31 -9.78
CA ALA A 230 -17.74 11.16 -10.77
C ALA A 230 -18.73 12.34 -10.81
N GLY A 231 -18.63 13.27 -9.86
CA GLY A 231 -19.50 14.43 -9.77
C GLY A 231 -20.88 14.17 -9.13
N ASP A 232 -21.07 13.02 -8.48
CA ASP A 232 -22.28 12.59 -7.78
C ASP A 232 -22.20 12.95 -6.29
N LEU A 233 -22.55 14.21 -5.99
CA LEU A 233 -22.50 14.74 -4.62
C LEU A 233 -23.36 13.94 -3.64
N SER A 234 -24.54 13.49 -4.08
CA SER A 234 -25.49 12.82 -3.19
C SER A 234 -24.94 11.48 -2.72
N ARG A 235 -24.43 10.66 -3.66
CA ARG A 235 -23.81 9.38 -3.31
C ARG A 235 -22.52 9.58 -2.52
N ALA A 236 -21.66 10.53 -2.90
CA ALA A 236 -20.45 10.84 -2.15
C ALA A 236 -20.74 11.11 -0.67
N GLN A 237 -21.68 12.02 -0.39
CA GLN A 237 -22.12 12.31 0.99
C GLN A 237 -22.76 11.11 1.69
N GLY A 238 -23.45 10.24 0.96
CA GLY A 238 -24.01 9.00 1.51
C GLY A 238 -22.92 8.07 2.03
N PHE A 239 -21.89 7.81 1.21
CA PHE A 239 -20.76 6.97 1.56
C PHE A 239 -19.92 7.54 2.69
N TYR A 240 -19.62 8.85 2.69
CA TYR A 240 -18.92 9.47 3.81
C TYR A 240 -19.71 9.38 5.13
N ARG A 241 -21.05 9.52 5.09
CA ARG A 241 -21.90 9.31 6.28
C ARG A 241 -21.89 7.86 6.76
N LEU A 242 -21.94 6.90 5.83
CA LEU A 242 -21.84 5.47 6.15
C LEU A 242 -20.50 5.16 6.81
N ALA A 243 -19.38 5.71 6.32
CA ALA A 243 -18.05 5.53 6.91
C ALA A 243 -17.95 6.05 8.36
N LEU A 244 -18.85 6.95 8.78
CA LEU A 244 -18.92 7.48 10.15
C LEU A 244 -19.79 6.64 11.10
N ALA A 245 -20.44 5.58 10.60
CA ALA A 245 -21.12 4.62 11.46
C ALA A 245 -20.10 3.84 12.32
N ASP A 246 -20.57 3.27 13.43
CA ASP A 246 -19.73 2.47 14.30
C ASP A 246 -19.70 1.01 13.83
N PHE A 247 -18.59 0.62 13.20
CA PHE A 247 -18.29 -0.75 12.81
C PHE A 247 -17.23 -1.42 13.68
N SER A 248 -16.83 -0.80 14.80
CA SER A 248 -15.76 -1.31 15.68
C SER A 248 -16.05 -2.73 16.20
N SER A 249 -17.34 -3.02 16.48
CA SER A 249 -17.81 -4.35 16.91
C SER A 249 -17.69 -5.45 15.85
N LEU A 250 -17.48 -5.08 14.58
CA LEU A 250 -17.25 -6.02 13.48
C LEU A 250 -15.75 -6.31 13.26
N GLY A 251 -14.87 -5.59 13.97
CA GLY A 251 -13.41 -5.70 13.85
C GLY A 251 -12.73 -5.97 15.19
N ASN A 252 -11.67 -5.22 15.47
CA ASN A 252 -10.83 -5.37 16.67
C ASN A 252 -11.41 -4.65 17.92
N GLY A 253 -12.62 -4.09 17.84
CA GLY A 253 -13.25 -3.35 18.94
C GLY A 253 -12.66 -1.96 19.21
N LYS A 254 -11.74 -1.48 18.38
CA LYS A 254 -11.11 -0.16 18.54
C LYS A 254 -11.77 0.89 17.63
N PRO A 255 -11.69 2.18 17.98
CA PRO A 255 -12.14 3.26 17.10
C PRO A 255 -11.25 3.39 15.86
N TRP A 256 -11.87 3.70 14.71
CA TRP A 256 -11.15 3.94 13.46
C TRP A 256 -10.34 5.25 13.50
N ARG A 257 -9.01 5.15 13.43
CA ARG A 257 -8.07 6.29 13.50
C ARG A 257 -8.32 7.37 12.45
N PHE A 258 -8.74 6.97 11.25
CA PHE A 258 -8.91 7.88 10.10
C PHE A 258 -10.32 8.48 10.00
N ARG A 259 -11.15 8.34 11.04
CA ARG A 259 -12.49 8.92 11.10
C ARG A 259 -12.54 10.40 10.69
N HIS A 260 -11.56 11.18 11.13
CA HIS A 260 -11.46 12.61 10.82
C HIS A 260 -11.41 12.90 9.31
N ILE A 261 -10.90 11.97 8.49
CA ILE A 261 -10.91 12.10 7.02
C ILE A 261 -12.36 12.04 6.54
N ALA A 262 -13.14 11.04 6.94
CA ALA A 262 -14.56 10.95 6.56
C ALA A 262 -15.36 12.20 6.97
N GLU A 263 -15.10 12.75 8.17
CA GLU A 263 -15.72 14.00 8.64
C GLU A 263 -15.35 15.18 7.75
N GLN A 264 -14.07 15.33 7.43
CA GLN A 264 -13.57 16.39 6.56
C GLN A 264 -14.10 16.27 5.13
N ARG A 265 -14.15 15.05 4.57
CA ARG A 265 -14.69 14.76 3.24
C ARG A 265 -16.19 15.04 3.17
N LEU A 266 -16.96 14.67 4.21
CA LEU A 266 -18.38 14.99 4.29
C LEU A 266 -18.63 16.51 4.35
N ALA A 267 -17.86 17.23 5.17
CA ALA A 267 -18.00 18.69 5.31
C ALA A 267 -17.64 19.45 4.03
N THR A 268 -16.74 18.91 3.21
CA THR A 268 -16.22 19.56 1.99
C THR A 268 -16.69 18.91 0.69
N ALA A 269 -17.63 17.96 0.74
CA ALA A 269 -18.01 17.13 -0.42
C ALA A 269 -18.41 17.96 -1.65
N ALA A 270 -19.18 19.04 -1.45
CA ALA A 270 -19.60 19.92 -2.55
C ALA A 270 -18.42 20.65 -3.21
N GLN A 271 -17.44 21.09 -2.41
CA GLN A 271 -16.22 21.71 -2.91
C GLN A 271 -15.37 20.70 -3.68
N ARG A 272 -15.21 19.47 -3.17
CA ARG A 272 -14.46 18.41 -3.85
C ARG A 272 -15.06 18.08 -5.22
N VAL A 273 -16.38 17.91 -5.30
CA VAL A 273 -17.12 17.70 -6.56
C VAL A 273 -16.93 18.86 -7.54
N ALA A 274 -16.89 20.10 -7.04
CA ALA A 274 -16.69 21.26 -7.89
C ALA A 274 -15.29 21.29 -8.52
N LEU A 275 -14.25 20.92 -7.75
CA LEU A 275 -12.86 20.85 -8.24
C LEU A 275 -12.72 19.80 -9.36
N TYR A 276 -13.21 18.57 -9.16
CA TYR A 276 -13.18 17.54 -10.22
C TYR A 276 -13.96 17.89 -11.51
N LYS A 277 -14.87 18.87 -11.45
CA LYS A 277 -15.65 19.33 -12.60
C LYS A 277 -15.08 20.58 -13.26
N ASP A 278 -14.08 21.20 -12.66
CA ASP A 278 -13.42 22.34 -13.27
C ASP A 278 -12.45 21.88 -14.37
N ALA A 279 -11.74 22.82 -14.97
CA ALA A 279 -10.86 22.55 -16.10
C ALA A 279 -9.39 22.30 -15.69
N ASP A 280 -9.07 22.35 -14.40
CA ASP A 280 -7.72 22.28 -13.85
C ASP A 280 -7.48 20.99 -13.03
N PRO A 281 -7.06 19.89 -13.68
CA PRO A 281 -6.81 18.62 -12.99
C PRO A 281 -5.65 18.68 -11.99
N ASN A 282 -4.87 19.78 -11.93
CA ASN A 282 -3.81 19.93 -10.93
C ASN A 282 -4.36 20.30 -9.54
N ASN A 283 -5.61 20.74 -9.47
CA ASN A 283 -6.29 21.05 -8.22
C ASN A 283 -7.21 19.91 -7.74
N ASP A 284 -7.30 18.83 -8.54
CA ASP A 284 -8.12 17.67 -8.23
C ASP A 284 -7.78 17.18 -6.82
N PRO A 285 -8.77 17.04 -5.94
CA PRO A 285 -8.52 16.52 -4.62
C PRO A 285 -7.99 15.07 -4.71
N PRO A 286 -7.12 14.64 -3.78
CA PRO A 286 -6.70 13.25 -3.76
C PRO A 286 -7.83 12.32 -3.31
N LEU A 287 -7.83 11.10 -3.84
CA LEU A 287 -8.59 9.96 -3.29
C LEU A 287 -7.89 9.43 -2.03
N ILE A 288 -8.62 8.85 -1.09
CA ILE A 288 -8.03 8.21 0.11
C ILE A 288 -7.12 7.03 -0.25
N GLY A 289 -6.06 6.80 0.52
CA GLY A 289 -5.21 5.61 0.40
C GLY A 289 -3.83 5.86 -0.20
N HIS A 290 -3.31 7.09 -0.12
CA HIS A 290 -1.92 7.43 -0.42
C HIS A 290 -1.21 8.03 0.80
N ARG A 291 0.12 8.11 0.80
CA ARG A 291 0.93 8.61 1.93
C ARG A 291 0.54 7.88 3.23
N GLU A 292 0.34 8.59 4.34
CA GLU A 292 0.04 8.02 5.66
C GLU A 292 -1.19 7.09 5.68
N GLU A 293 -2.08 7.20 4.69
CA GLU A 293 -3.29 6.40 4.55
C GLU A 293 -3.05 5.08 3.80
N ALA A 294 -1.94 4.98 3.05
CA ALA A 294 -1.63 3.84 2.19
C ALA A 294 -1.63 2.53 2.99
N CYS A 295 -2.60 1.66 2.68
CA CYS A 295 -2.97 0.45 3.43
C CYS A 295 -3.47 0.71 4.88
N ALA A 296 -2.84 1.63 5.62
CA ALA A 296 -3.18 1.94 7.00
C ALA A 296 -4.65 2.37 7.19
N VAL A 297 -5.26 3.01 6.19
CA VAL A 297 -6.67 3.41 6.26
C VAL A 297 -7.62 2.26 6.63
N CYS A 298 -7.33 1.04 6.15
CA CYS A 298 -8.11 -0.15 6.45
C CYS A 298 -7.48 -1.02 7.55
N HIS A 299 -6.15 -0.92 7.74
CA HIS A 299 -5.37 -1.86 8.54
C HIS A 299 -4.99 -1.36 9.93
N TYR A 300 -4.96 -0.05 10.18
CA TYR A 300 -4.42 0.51 11.42
C TYR A 300 -5.12 -0.02 12.69
N GLU A 301 -4.34 -0.37 13.72
CA GLU A 301 -4.82 -0.84 15.03
C GLU A 301 -4.51 0.10 16.21
#